data_AF-A0A6J6J7L9-F1
#
_entry.id   AF-A0A6J6J7L9-F1
#
_cell.length_a   1.000
_cell.length_b   1.000
_cell.length_c   1.000
_cell.angle_alpha   90.00
_cell.angle_beta   90.00
_cell.angle_gamma   90.00
#
_symmetry.space_group_name_H-M   'P 1'
#
loop_
_entity.id
_entity.type
_entity.pdbx_description
1 polymer ?
#
loop_
_entity_poly.entity_id
_entity_poly.type
_entity_poly.pdbx_seq_one_letter_code
_entity_poly.pdbx_strand_id
1 'polypeptide(L)'
;MHRDTAATEALRHLIWDPESITPLLDEVLFPDPLAATAYRALLATASVADAIEMAAADDPVAGNLLQRLAVEEPESTVQSVMIRLVDDAANASMAALQAEARVAADPFAVGEAIRWLNLRIMDLREQEGSLNEDMEAMYDLLAWLTESENDSVDHDEVRHV
;
A
#
# COMPACT_ATOMS: atom_id res chain seq x y z
N MET A 1 -14.97 0.76 19.01
CA MET A 1 -13.74 0.25 18.38
C MET A 1 -13.52 1.03 17.10
N HIS A 2 -12.46 1.82 17.03
CA HIS A 2 -12.03 2.36 15.74
C HIS A 2 -11.42 1.15 15.01
N ARG A 3 -12.02 0.74 13.88
CA ARG A 3 -11.48 -0.38 13.10
C ARG A 3 -10.23 0.15 12.42
N ASP A 4 -9.07 -0.43 12.72
CA ASP A 4 -7.81 0.00 12.13
C ASP A 4 -7.83 -0.17 10.60
N THR A 5 -7.11 0.72 9.91
CA THR A 5 -7.00 0.69 8.44
C THR A 5 -6.22 -0.55 7.99
N ALA A 6 -6.34 -0.94 6.71
CA ALA A 6 -5.60 -2.08 6.19
C ALA A 6 -4.08 -1.88 6.30
N ALA A 7 -3.61 -0.65 6.05
CA ALA A 7 -2.21 -0.26 6.26
C ALA A 7 -1.75 -0.45 7.71
N THR A 8 -2.59 -0.07 8.68
CA THR A 8 -2.25 -0.21 10.11
C THR A 8 -2.16 -1.68 10.53
N GLU A 9 -3.09 -2.53 10.06
CA GLU A 9 -3.03 -3.98 10.27
C GLU A 9 -1.82 -4.62 9.59
N ALA A 10 -1.44 -4.15 8.39
CA ALA A 10 -0.26 -4.65 7.68
C ALA A 10 1.05 -4.33 8.42
N LEU A 11 1.19 -3.10 8.92
CA LEU A 11 2.31 -2.71 9.77
C LEU A 11 2.36 -3.54 11.06
N ARG A 12 1.19 -3.86 11.63
CA ARG A 12 1.10 -4.74 12.80
C ARG A 12 1.55 -6.16 12.49
N HIS A 13 1.12 -6.74 11.37
CA HIS A 13 1.64 -8.04 10.91
C HIS A 13 3.15 -7.99 10.69
N LEU A 14 3.68 -6.91 10.13
CA LEU A 14 5.12 -6.76 9.91
C LEU A 14 5.92 -6.74 11.22
N ILE A 15 5.31 -6.29 12.32
CA ILE A 15 5.90 -6.33 13.67
C ILE A 15 5.85 -7.74 14.28
N TRP A 16 4.70 -8.41 14.20
CA TRP A 16 4.43 -9.65 14.94
C TRP A 16 4.79 -10.93 14.17
N ASP A 17 4.69 -10.90 12.85
CA ASP A 17 4.98 -12.01 11.94
C ASP A 17 5.59 -11.48 10.62
N PRO A 18 6.82 -10.90 10.68
CA PRO A 18 7.45 -10.29 9.52
C PRO A 18 7.66 -11.27 8.36
N GLU A 19 7.96 -12.54 8.64
CA GLU A 19 8.28 -13.53 7.62
C GLU A 19 7.09 -13.80 6.68
N SER A 20 5.87 -13.81 7.23
CA SER A 20 4.66 -14.08 6.45
C SER A 20 4.24 -12.92 5.54
N ILE A 21 4.44 -11.66 5.98
CA ILE A 21 3.91 -10.50 5.27
C ILE A 21 4.95 -9.74 4.45
N THR A 22 6.23 -9.71 4.86
CA THR A 22 7.28 -8.96 4.15
C THR A 22 7.35 -9.24 2.65
N PRO A 23 7.25 -10.50 2.17
CA PRO A 23 7.31 -10.78 0.73
C PRO A 23 6.16 -10.21 -0.09
N LEU A 24 5.09 -9.73 0.56
CA LEU A 24 3.87 -9.21 -0.05
C LEU A 24 3.79 -7.69 0.01
N LEU A 25 4.65 -7.02 0.79
CA LEU A 25 4.60 -5.58 0.99
C LEU A 25 5.57 -4.86 0.07
N ASP A 26 5.07 -3.81 -0.55
CA ASP A 26 5.84 -2.78 -1.23
C ASP A 26 5.41 -1.41 -0.71
N GLU A 27 6.29 -0.40 -0.77
CA GLU A 27 6.00 0.94 -0.29
C GLU A 27 4.80 1.58 -1.01
N VAL A 28 4.57 1.26 -2.29
CA VAL A 28 3.44 1.77 -3.09
C VAL A 28 2.07 1.46 -2.46
N LEU A 29 2.01 0.46 -1.58
CA LEU A 29 0.79 0.09 -0.85
C LEU A 29 0.43 1.09 0.28
N PHE A 30 1.33 2.01 0.60
CA PHE A 30 1.16 3.00 1.68
C PHE A 30 1.10 4.44 1.11
N PRO A 31 0.02 4.82 0.41
CA PRO A 31 -0.10 6.18 -0.15
C PRO A 31 -0.23 7.28 0.94
N ASP A 32 -0.53 6.89 2.18
CA ASP A 32 -0.53 7.78 3.33
C ASP A 32 0.91 7.97 3.88
N PRO A 33 1.45 9.20 3.93
CA PRO A 33 2.83 9.45 4.34
C PRO A 33 3.17 8.96 5.75
N LEU A 34 2.20 8.97 6.67
CA LEU A 34 2.38 8.48 8.03
C LEU A 34 2.64 6.97 8.04
N ALA A 35 1.83 6.20 7.33
CA ALA A 35 2.01 4.75 7.20
C ALA A 35 3.28 4.38 6.42
N ALA A 36 3.61 5.11 5.34
CA ALA A 36 4.84 4.90 4.57
C ALA A 36 6.10 5.13 5.43
N THR A 37 6.11 6.18 6.25
CA THR A 37 7.22 6.47 7.17
C THR A 37 7.42 5.35 8.18
N ALA A 38 6.33 4.82 8.74
CA ALA A 38 6.38 3.67 9.64
C ALA A 38 6.89 2.40 8.94
N TYR A 39 6.42 2.12 7.72
CA TYR A 39 6.87 0.98 6.90
C TYR A 39 8.37 1.04 6.61
N ARG A 40 8.87 2.20 6.12
CA ARG A 40 10.29 2.39 5.83
C ARG A 40 11.17 2.17 7.06
N ALA A 41 10.76 2.68 8.22
CA ALA A 41 11.51 2.49 9.47
C ALA A 41 11.57 1.01 9.90
N LEU A 42 10.48 0.25 9.73
CA LEU A 42 10.46 -1.18 10.03
C LEU A 42 11.37 -1.98 9.10
N LEU A 43 11.47 -1.62 7.81
CA LEU A 43 12.39 -2.30 6.88
C LEU A 43 13.86 -1.90 7.06
N ALA A 44 14.12 -0.68 7.50
CA ALA A 44 15.48 -0.15 7.64
C ALA A 44 16.19 -0.62 8.93
N THR A 45 15.47 -1.24 9.86
CA THR A 45 15.97 -1.56 11.20
C THR A 45 15.80 -3.04 11.53
N ALA A 46 16.63 -3.54 12.44
CA ALA A 46 16.59 -4.94 12.86
C ALA A 46 15.68 -5.17 14.08
N SER A 47 15.17 -4.10 14.70
CA SER A 47 14.33 -4.18 15.89
C SER A 47 13.21 -3.15 15.86
N VAL A 48 12.06 -3.50 16.43
CA VAL A 48 10.89 -2.61 16.52
C VAL A 48 11.21 -1.35 17.35
N ALA A 49 12.08 -1.46 18.35
CA ALA A 49 12.52 -0.33 19.15
C ALA A 49 13.30 0.69 18.30
N ASP A 50 14.25 0.23 17.49
CA ASP A 50 15.00 1.09 16.58
C ASP A 50 14.08 1.69 15.50
N ALA A 51 13.11 0.92 14.99
CA ALA A 51 12.11 1.41 14.04
C ALA A 51 11.28 2.57 14.63
N ILE A 52 10.85 2.45 15.89
CA ILE A 52 10.12 3.50 16.61
C ILE A 52 10.95 4.78 16.71
N GLU A 53 12.23 4.66 17.11
CA GLU A 53 13.13 5.82 17.25
C GLU A 53 13.38 6.48 15.89
N MET A 54 13.62 5.69 14.85
CA MET A 54 13.84 6.17 13.49
C MET A 54 12.59 6.88 12.94
N ALA A 55 11.42 6.24 13.03
CA ALA A 55 10.17 6.84 12.58
C ALA A 55 9.85 8.13 13.34
N ALA A 56 10.08 8.17 14.67
CA ALA A 56 9.84 9.35 15.49
C ALA A 56 10.76 10.53 15.16
N ALA A 57 11.96 10.26 14.65
CA ALA A 57 12.89 11.30 14.22
C ALA A 57 12.40 12.02 12.96
N ASP A 58 11.72 11.30 12.06
CA ASP A 58 11.14 11.85 10.83
C ASP A 58 9.74 12.42 11.07
N ASP A 59 8.87 11.67 11.74
CA ASP A 59 7.52 12.07 12.16
C ASP A 59 7.17 11.47 13.54
N PRO A 60 7.06 12.29 14.61
CA PRO A 60 6.68 11.83 15.93
C PRO A 60 5.36 11.05 15.97
N VAL A 61 4.42 11.31 15.06
CA VAL A 61 3.15 10.58 14.96
C VAL A 61 3.39 9.16 14.45
N ALA A 62 4.34 8.96 13.52
CA ALA A 62 4.72 7.63 13.02
C ALA A 62 5.35 6.77 14.13
N GLY A 63 6.23 7.36 14.94
CA GLY A 63 6.79 6.69 16.11
C GLY A 63 5.72 6.27 17.12
N ASN A 64 4.75 7.16 17.41
CA ASN A 64 3.62 6.84 18.29
C ASN A 64 2.72 5.73 17.72
N LEU A 65 2.52 5.71 16.39
CA LEU A 65 1.79 4.63 15.72
C LEU A 65 2.50 3.29 15.96
N LEU A 66 3.80 3.20 15.66
CA LEU A 66 4.58 1.97 15.85
C LEU A 66 4.60 1.50 17.31
N GLN A 67 4.70 2.41 18.28
CA GLN A 67 4.61 2.08 19.71
C GLN A 67 3.29 1.40 20.06
N ARG A 68 2.18 1.90 19.53
CA ARG A 68 0.86 1.31 19.76
C ARG A 68 0.74 -0.06 19.10
N LEU A 69 1.18 -0.20 17.85
CA LEU A 69 1.09 -1.47 17.11
C LEU A 69 2.00 -2.57 17.70
N ALA A 70 3.11 -2.18 18.36
CA ALA A 70 4.01 -3.12 19.02
C ALA A 70 3.38 -3.89 20.19
N VAL A 71 2.25 -3.43 20.72
CA VAL A 71 1.56 -4.06 21.87
C VAL A 71 0.16 -4.56 21.52
N GLU A 72 -0.30 -4.32 20.30
CA GLU A 72 -1.60 -4.79 19.79
C GLU A 72 -1.36 -5.96 18.84
N GLU A 73 -1.91 -7.13 19.13
CA GLU A 73 -1.80 -8.32 18.26
C GLU A 73 -2.68 -8.18 17.00
N PRO A 74 -2.30 -8.78 15.85
CA PRO A 74 -3.10 -8.73 14.64
C PRO A 74 -4.49 -9.36 14.82
N GLU A 75 -5.54 -8.66 14.38
CA GLU A 75 -6.92 -9.17 14.49
C GLU A 75 -7.36 -9.95 13.24
N SER A 76 -6.77 -9.61 12.09
CA SER A 76 -7.11 -10.16 10.78
C SER A 76 -6.01 -11.08 10.25
N THR A 77 -6.33 -11.98 9.31
CA THR A 77 -5.32 -12.77 8.61
C THR A 77 -4.52 -11.90 7.65
N VAL A 78 -3.25 -12.25 7.38
CA VAL A 78 -2.41 -11.57 6.37
C VAL A 78 -3.15 -11.45 5.04
N GLN A 79 -3.81 -12.52 4.59
CA GLN A 79 -4.60 -12.51 3.36
C GLN A 79 -5.69 -11.44 3.34
N SER A 80 -6.52 -11.38 4.39
CA SER A 80 -7.61 -10.40 4.49
C SER A 80 -7.08 -8.97 4.54
N VAL A 81 -5.93 -8.77 5.18
CA VAL A 81 -5.25 -7.48 5.23
C VAL A 81 -4.73 -7.08 3.86
N MET A 82 -4.07 -8.00 3.13
CA MET A 82 -3.51 -7.73 1.81
C MET A 82 -4.58 -7.40 0.76
N ILE A 83 -5.70 -8.13 0.73
CA ILE A 83 -6.82 -7.83 -0.17
C ILE A 83 -7.31 -6.39 0.05
N ARG A 84 -7.53 -6.00 1.31
CA ARG A 84 -7.97 -4.64 1.64
C ARG A 84 -6.91 -3.59 1.34
N LEU A 85 -5.64 -3.88 1.63
CA LEU A 85 -4.53 -2.95 1.43
C LEU A 85 -4.31 -2.67 -0.06
N VAL A 86 -4.36 -3.71 -0.89
CA VAL A 86 -4.25 -3.60 -2.36
C VAL A 86 -5.46 -2.86 -2.93
N ASP A 87 -6.68 -3.12 -2.45
CA ASP A 87 -7.86 -2.34 -2.85
C ASP A 87 -7.68 -0.86 -2.48
N ASP A 88 -7.29 -0.54 -1.24
CA ASP A 88 -7.05 0.84 -0.78
C ASP A 88 -6.02 1.55 -1.67
N ALA A 89 -4.88 0.90 -1.96
CA ALA A 89 -3.82 1.44 -2.82
C ALA A 89 -4.25 1.61 -4.28
N ALA A 90 -4.98 0.65 -4.85
CA ALA A 90 -5.52 0.73 -6.20
C ALA A 90 -6.53 1.88 -6.36
N ASN A 91 -7.38 2.11 -5.34
CA ASN A 91 -8.30 3.25 -5.34
C ASN A 91 -7.56 4.59 -5.21
N ALA A 92 -6.47 4.65 -4.44
CA ALA A 92 -5.61 5.83 -4.37
C ALA A 92 -4.95 6.14 -5.72
N SER A 93 -4.39 5.13 -6.38
CA SER A 93 -3.79 5.27 -7.72
C SER A 93 -4.83 5.69 -8.77
N MET A 94 -6.03 5.11 -8.74
CA MET A 94 -7.17 5.54 -9.56
C MET A 94 -7.48 7.03 -9.37
N ALA A 95 -7.54 7.49 -8.12
CA ALA A 95 -7.82 8.90 -7.83
C ALA A 95 -6.71 9.83 -8.35
N ALA A 96 -5.45 9.41 -8.27
CA ALA A 96 -4.31 10.14 -8.82
C ALA A 96 -4.39 10.24 -10.35
N LEU A 97 -4.60 9.14 -11.06
CA LEU A 97 -4.77 9.12 -12.52
C LEU A 97 -5.95 10.00 -12.97
N GLN A 98 -7.06 9.98 -12.25
CA GLN A 98 -8.19 10.86 -12.54
C GLN A 98 -7.86 12.33 -12.30
N ALA A 99 -7.04 12.65 -11.30
CA ALA A 99 -6.56 14.02 -11.07
C ALA A 99 -5.63 14.48 -12.18
N GLU A 100 -4.73 13.62 -12.64
CA GLU A 100 -3.84 13.87 -13.78
C GLU A 100 -4.63 14.13 -15.06
N ALA A 101 -5.61 13.28 -15.39
CA ALA A 101 -6.43 13.44 -16.60
C ALA A 101 -7.14 14.79 -16.67
N ARG A 102 -7.53 15.37 -15.52
CA ARG A 102 -8.21 16.67 -15.45
C ARG A 102 -7.32 17.85 -15.86
N VAL A 103 -6.00 17.70 -15.74
CA VAL A 103 -5.03 18.77 -16.01
C VAL A 103 -4.10 18.46 -17.18
N ALA A 104 -4.13 17.24 -17.70
CA ALA A 104 -3.31 16.79 -18.82
C ALA A 104 -3.68 17.45 -20.15
N ALA A 105 -2.67 17.67 -21.00
CA ALA A 105 -2.87 18.15 -22.36
C ALA A 105 -3.57 17.11 -23.26
N ASP A 106 -3.35 15.82 -22.99
CA ASP A 106 -4.08 14.71 -23.57
C ASP A 106 -4.72 13.85 -22.46
N PRO A 107 -5.99 14.08 -22.10
CA PRO A 107 -6.70 13.31 -21.08
C PRO A 107 -6.88 11.82 -21.42
N PHE A 108 -6.69 11.41 -22.68
CA PHE A 108 -6.85 10.02 -23.09
C PHE A 108 -5.63 9.16 -22.78
N ALA A 109 -4.47 9.77 -22.48
CA ALA A 109 -3.23 9.06 -22.17
C ALA A 109 -3.37 8.09 -21.00
N VAL A 110 -4.20 8.41 -20.00
CA VAL A 110 -4.44 7.56 -18.81
C VAL A 110 -5.69 6.68 -18.91
N GLY A 111 -6.42 6.74 -20.03
CA GLY A 111 -7.72 6.08 -20.18
C GLY A 111 -7.65 4.55 -20.11
N GLU A 112 -6.57 3.96 -20.64
CA GLU A 112 -6.35 2.52 -20.58
C GLU A 112 -6.07 2.03 -19.15
N ALA A 113 -5.19 2.72 -18.42
CA ALA A 113 -4.88 2.44 -17.02
C ALA A 113 -6.13 2.55 -16.13
N ILE A 114 -6.90 3.63 -16.26
CA ILE A 114 -8.17 3.80 -15.54
C ILE A 114 -9.15 2.67 -15.85
N ARG A 115 -9.27 2.26 -17.11
CA ARG A 115 -10.18 1.15 -17.47
C ARG A 115 -9.71 -0.17 -16.84
N TRP A 116 -8.42 -0.47 -16.93
CA TRP A 116 -7.84 -1.70 -16.40
C TRP A 116 -8.03 -1.79 -14.88
N LEU A 117 -7.69 -0.73 -14.14
CA LEU A 117 -7.84 -0.68 -12.68
C LEU A 117 -9.30 -0.85 -12.26
N ASN A 118 -10.25 -0.21 -12.95
CA ASN A 118 -11.67 -0.36 -12.61
C ASN A 118 -12.13 -1.82 -12.72
N LEU A 119 -11.75 -2.53 -13.79
CA LEU A 119 -12.12 -3.93 -13.99
C LEU A 119 -11.50 -4.81 -12.91
N ARG A 120 -10.22 -4.64 -12.59
CA ARG A 120 -9.54 -5.45 -11.58
C ARG A 120 -10.03 -5.18 -10.15
N ILE A 121 -10.32 -3.93 -9.79
CA ILE A 121 -10.95 -3.59 -8.50
C ILE A 121 -12.34 -4.21 -8.40
N MET A 122 -13.12 -4.20 -9.49
CA MET A 122 -14.42 -4.88 -9.53
C MET A 122 -14.25 -6.39 -9.36
N ASP A 123 -13.33 -7.02 -10.09
CA ASP A 123 -13.07 -8.46 -10.00
C ASP A 123 -12.67 -8.87 -8.56
N LEU A 124 -11.85 -8.06 -7.87
CA LEU A 124 -11.44 -8.29 -6.48
C LEU A 124 -12.62 -8.19 -5.48
N ARG A 125 -13.60 -7.32 -5.76
CA ARG A 125 -14.75 -7.08 -4.87
C ARG A 125 -15.92 -8.03 -5.14
N GLU A 126 -16.16 -8.39 -6.40
CA GLU A 126 -17.25 -9.28 -6.78
C GLU A 126 -16.99 -10.73 -6.37
N GLN A 127 -15.72 -11.10 -6.19
CA GLN A 127 -15.31 -12.45 -5.84
C GLN A 127 -15.16 -12.67 -4.33
N GLU A 128 -15.53 -11.68 -3.51
CA GLU A 128 -15.48 -11.72 -2.04
C GLU A 128 -16.10 -13.03 -1.50
N GLY A 129 -15.24 -14.00 -1.17
CA GLY A 129 -15.64 -15.34 -0.70
C GLY A 129 -15.14 -16.52 -1.55
N SER A 130 -14.55 -16.29 -2.72
CA SER A 130 -13.85 -17.28 -3.54
C SER A 130 -12.33 -17.13 -3.37
N LEU A 131 -11.79 -17.90 -2.41
CA LEU A 131 -10.41 -17.75 -1.93
C LEU A 131 -9.31 -17.76 -3.02
N ASN A 132 -9.52 -18.48 -4.13
CA ASN A 132 -8.52 -18.58 -5.18
C ASN A 132 -8.54 -17.39 -6.13
N GLU A 133 -9.72 -16.86 -6.44
CA GLU A 133 -9.89 -15.81 -7.43
C GLU A 133 -9.61 -14.43 -6.83
N ASP A 134 -9.91 -14.23 -5.54
CA ASP A 134 -9.51 -13.04 -4.77
C ASP A 134 -7.98 -12.85 -4.78
N MET A 135 -7.24 -13.95 -4.69
CA MET A 135 -5.78 -13.93 -4.68
C MET A 135 -5.20 -13.57 -6.04
N GLU A 136 -5.77 -14.06 -7.13
CA GLU A 136 -5.32 -13.74 -8.50
C GLU A 136 -5.52 -12.26 -8.79
N ALA A 137 -6.71 -11.71 -8.52
CA ALA A 137 -6.98 -10.29 -8.70
C ALA A 137 -6.09 -9.40 -7.82
N MET A 138 -5.83 -9.82 -6.57
CA MET A 138 -4.92 -9.12 -5.66
C MET A 138 -3.48 -9.10 -6.21
N TYR A 139 -2.96 -10.23 -6.70
CA TYR A 139 -1.60 -10.30 -7.26
C TYR A 139 -1.47 -9.48 -8.56
N ASP A 140 -2.47 -9.53 -9.43
CA ASP A 140 -2.53 -8.70 -10.64
C ASP A 140 -2.42 -7.21 -10.29
N LEU A 141 -3.21 -6.75 -9.32
CA LEU A 141 -3.21 -5.35 -8.87
C LEU A 141 -1.89 -4.95 -8.22
N LEU A 142 -1.32 -5.82 -7.37
CA LEU A 142 -0.02 -5.57 -6.74
C LEU A 142 1.10 -5.42 -7.79
N ALA A 143 1.13 -6.32 -8.78
CA ALA A 143 2.09 -6.24 -9.87
C ALA A 143 1.95 -4.92 -10.64
N TRP A 144 0.73 -4.55 -11.00
CA TRP A 144 0.50 -3.28 -11.71
C TRP A 144 0.88 -2.05 -10.88
N LEU A 145 0.57 -2.04 -9.57
CA LEU A 145 0.93 -0.91 -8.68
C LEU A 145 2.45 -0.74 -8.60
N THR A 146 3.18 -1.84 -8.43
CA THR A 146 4.65 -1.81 -8.37
C THR A 146 5.29 -1.45 -9.72
N GLU A 147 4.73 -1.92 -10.84
CA GLU A 147 5.21 -1.54 -12.18
C GLU A 147 4.92 -0.07 -12.52
N SER A 148 3.72 0.43 -12.19
CA SER A 148 3.33 1.82 -12.48
C SER A 148 4.10 2.85 -11.67
N GLU A 149 4.50 2.54 -10.44
CA GLU A 149 5.38 3.41 -9.64
C GLU A 149 6.79 3.47 -10.23
N ASN A 150 7.32 2.36 -10.76
CA ASN A 150 8.63 2.39 -11.41
C ASN A 150 8.62 3.23 -12.70
N ASP A 151 7.54 3.18 -13.49
CA ASP A 151 7.40 3.98 -14.71
C ASP A 151 7.23 5.49 -14.41
N SER A 152 6.60 5.83 -13.28
CA SER A 152 6.45 7.23 -12.84
C SER A 152 7.78 7.85 -12.38
N VAL A 153 8.61 7.10 -11.66
CA VAL A 153 9.95 7.51 -11.22
C VAL A 153 10.89 7.75 -12.41
N ASP A 154 10.88 6.85 -13.40
CA ASP A 154 11.70 6.98 -14.61
C ASP A 154 11.30 8.22 -15.44
N HIS A 155 10.00 8.55 -15.48
CA HIS A 155 9.51 9.73 -16.20
C HIS A 155 9.88 11.07 -15.52
N ASP A 156 10.03 11.11 -14.19
CA ASP A 156 10.43 12.30 -13.45
C ASP A 156 11.95 12.57 -13.49
N GLU A 157 12.80 11.53 -13.55
CA GLU A 157 14.26 11.73 -13.74
C GLU A 157 14.58 12.37 -15.11
N VAL A 158 13.80 12.06 -16.15
CA VAL A 158 14.00 12.62 -17.50
C VAL A 158 13.55 14.09 -17.58
N ARG A 159 12.71 14.56 -16.65
CA ARG A 159 12.17 15.93 -16.68
C ARG A 159 13.08 16.99 -16.06
N HIS A 160 14.22 16.60 -15.48
CA HIS A 160 15.16 17.48 -14.79
C HIS A 160 16.49 17.76 -15.51
N VAL A 161 16.56 17.53 -16.83
CA VAL A 161 17.72 17.86 -17.68
C VAL A 161 17.36 18.92 -18.73
#